data_AF-A0A1F5AHD2-F1
#
_entry.id   AF-A0A1F5AHD2-F1
#
_cell.length_a   1.000
_cell.length_b   1.000
_cell.length_c   1.000
_cell.angle_alpha   90.00
_cell.angle_beta   90.00
_cell.angle_gamma   90.00
#
_symmetry.space_group_name_H-M   'P 1'
#
loop_
_entity.id
_entity.type
_entity.pdbx_description
1 polymer ?
#
loop_
_entity_poly.entity_id
_entity_poly.type
_entity_poly.pdbx_seq_one_letter_code
_entity_poly.pdbx_strand_id
1 'polypeptide(L)'
;MKGCKKFRGLIIEALGEKLDPETSSFLEAHIRSCSRCAAEFIGLDEMLKTMDKRMRRDPGREFWDGYWDRLSRRLEMEKAAAEYAPGSPRKWLGRLAGGTRRWAYQAGAAVVLIAAGIIIGRAVFSPRPLPIEAIRPAGEAPEGQTAATDPILRARSYVDRSKLVLLALVNYVPPAVDPHALDLSLEKQVSRELVRQAGGLKSDLKGPARRRLRELVTDLETVLLQISNLEPPDDFEAVEFVKQGVESRGIFLKINLSEMGGDLSFSGREPAPEKAPSQKIKT
;
A
#
# COMPACT_ATOMS: atom_id res chain seq x y z
N MET A 1 -50.38 -1.34 7.94
CA MET A 1 -49.22 -0.88 8.73
C MET A 1 -48.14 -1.93 8.98
N LYS A 2 -48.43 -3.23 9.14
CA LYS A 2 -47.40 -4.27 9.36
C LYS A 2 -46.49 -4.58 8.15
N GLY A 3 -46.93 -4.25 6.93
CA GLY A 3 -46.16 -4.49 5.69
C GLY A 3 -44.99 -3.53 5.44
N CYS A 4 -45.07 -2.27 5.89
CA CYS A 4 -44.08 -1.24 5.55
C CYS A 4 -42.71 -1.45 6.21
N LYS A 5 -42.65 -2.12 7.37
CA LYS A 5 -41.38 -2.36 8.08
C LYS A 5 -40.50 -3.38 7.35
N LYS A 6 -41.11 -4.45 6.81
CA LYS A 6 -40.44 -5.45 5.96
C LYS A 6 -39.97 -4.80 4.65
N PHE A 7 -40.74 -3.84 4.16
CA PHE A 7 -40.49 -3.13 2.91
C PHE A 7 -39.25 -2.23 2.93
N ARG A 8 -38.94 -1.64 4.09
CA ARG A 8 -37.79 -0.73 4.22
C ARG A 8 -36.44 -1.44 4.01
N GLY A 9 -36.33 -2.72 4.35
CA GLY A 9 -35.16 -3.53 4.03
C GLY A 9 -35.02 -3.78 2.53
N LEU A 10 -36.13 -4.11 1.87
CA LEU A 10 -36.17 -4.35 0.42
C LEU A 10 -35.83 -3.10 -0.41
N ILE A 11 -36.19 -1.90 0.06
CA ILE A 11 -35.79 -0.64 -0.59
C ILE A 11 -34.27 -0.49 -0.65
N ILE A 12 -33.56 -0.86 0.42
CA ILE A 12 -32.09 -0.73 0.48
C ILE A 12 -31.43 -1.76 -0.45
N GLU A 13 -31.96 -2.99 -0.48
CA GLU A 13 -31.49 -4.04 -1.39
C GLU A 13 -31.75 -3.69 -2.86
N ALA A 14 -32.90 -3.05 -3.16
CA ALA A 14 -33.25 -2.56 -4.49
C ALA A 14 -32.25 -1.55 -5.04
N LEU A 15 -31.83 -0.61 -4.19
CA LEU A 15 -30.90 0.45 -4.55
C LEU A 15 -29.45 -0.07 -4.68
N GLY A 16 -29.15 -1.27 -4.17
CA GLY A 16 -27.83 -1.90 -4.22
C GLY A 16 -27.62 -2.92 -5.34
N GLU A 17 -28.47 -2.94 -6.37
CA GLU A 17 -28.42 -3.85 -7.54
C GLU A 17 -28.56 -5.36 -7.24
N LYS A 18 -28.96 -5.76 -6.03
CA LYS A 18 -29.16 -7.17 -5.64
C LYS A 18 -30.62 -7.47 -5.31
N LEU A 19 -31.48 -7.46 -6.32
CA LEU A 19 -32.83 -8.01 -6.18
C LEU A 19 -33.08 -9.09 -7.23
N ASP A 20 -33.66 -10.19 -6.77
CA ASP A 20 -34.30 -11.16 -7.66
C ASP A 20 -35.55 -10.53 -8.31
N PRO A 21 -35.96 -11.00 -9.50
CA PRO A 21 -37.08 -10.44 -10.24
C PRO A 21 -38.43 -10.59 -9.54
N GLU A 22 -38.62 -11.60 -8.69
CA GLU A 22 -39.88 -11.80 -7.96
C GLU A 22 -40.04 -10.73 -6.86
N THR A 23 -38.98 -10.47 -6.10
CA THR A 23 -38.95 -9.46 -5.04
C THR A 23 -39.07 -8.04 -5.60
N SER A 24 -38.51 -7.80 -6.79
CA SER A 24 -38.69 -6.52 -7.51
C SER A 24 -40.16 -6.27 -7.89
N SER A 25 -40.86 -7.28 -8.40
CA SER A 25 -42.29 -7.15 -8.75
C SER A 25 -43.17 -6.88 -7.52
N PHE A 26 -42.83 -7.50 -6.38
CA PHE A 26 -43.49 -7.26 -5.10
C PHE A 26 -43.22 -5.84 -4.58
N LEU A 27 -42.00 -5.33 -4.78
CA LEU A 27 -41.62 -3.96 -4.47
C LEU A 27 -42.48 -2.95 -5.26
N GLU A 28 -42.56 -3.12 -6.57
CA GLU A 28 -43.35 -2.22 -7.42
C GLU A 28 -44.84 -2.22 -7.06
N ALA A 29 -45.41 -3.39 -6.81
CA ALA A 29 -46.82 -3.50 -6.40
C ALA A 29 -47.11 -2.75 -5.10
N HIS A 30 -46.21 -2.83 -4.12
CA HIS A 30 -46.37 -2.13 -2.85
C HIS A 30 -46.18 -0.62 -2.98
N ILE A 31 -45.18 -0.15 -3.76
CA ILE A 31 -44.96 1.29 -4.02
C ILE A 31 -46.19 1.93 -4.65
N ARG A 32 -46.86 1.22 -5.58
CA ARG A 32 -48.13 1.70 -6.17
C ARG A 32 -49.26 1.80 -5.15
N SER A 33 -49.25 0.94 -4.12
CA SER A 33 -50.30 0.89 -3.10
C SER A 33 -50.06 1.78 -1.87
N CYS A 34 -48.81 2.21 -1.62
CA CYS A 34 -48.43 2.92 -0.40
C CYS A 34 -47.62 4.20 -0.71
N SER A 35 -48.28 5.36 -0.62
CA SER A 35 -47.69 6.67 -0.88
C SER A 35 -46.50 7.01 0.02
N ARG A 36 -46.50 6.55 1.28
CA ARG A 36 -45.39 6.76 2.22
C ARG A 36 -44.12 6.03 1.77
N CYS A 37 -44.23 4.75 1.42
CA CYS A 37 -43.09 3.97 0.93
C CYS A 37 -42.62 4.46 -0.43
N ALA A 38 -43.52 4.95 -1.29
CA ALA A 38 -43.16 5.60 -2.54
C ALA A 38 -42.32 6.87 -2.33
N ALA A 39 -42.73 7.74 -1.40
CA ALA A 39 -41.98 8.95 -1.06
C ALA A 39 -40.59 8.64 -0.47
N GLU A 40 -40.50 7.63 0.41
CA GLU A 40 -39.22 7.17 0.97
C GLU A 40 -38.29 6.60 -0.12
N PHE A 41 -38.81 5.83 -1.07
CA PHE A 41 -38.04 5.29 -2.19
C PHE A 41 -37.51 6.39 -3.12
N ILE A 42 -38.38 7.34 -3.51
CA ILE A 42 -37.99 8.47 -4.37
C ILE A 42 -36.90 9.32 -3.70
N GLY A 43 -37.05 9.62 -2.41
CA GLY A 43 -36.05 10.41 -1.67
C GLY A 43 -34.68 9.73 -1.59
N LEU A 44 -34.64 8.41 -1.40
CA LEU A 44 -33.39 7.65 -1.38
C LEU A 44 -32.76 7.52 -2.77
N ASP A 45 -33.56 7.27 -3.81
CA ASP A 45 -33.12 7.23 -5.21
C ASP A 45 -32.53 8.59 -5.65
N GLU A 46 -33.17 9.70 -5.31
CA GLU A 46 -32.69 11.04 -5.63
C GLU A 46 -31.39 11.39 -4.87
N MET A 47 -31.28 10.98 -3.61
CA MET A 47 -30.05 11.10 -2.82
C MET A 47 -28.90 10.33 -3.48
N LEU A 48 -29.12 9.09 -3.91
CA LEU A 48 -28.12 8.27 -4.58
C LEU A 48 -27.73 8.86 -5.94
N LYS A 49 -28.68 9.31 -6.75
CA LYS A 49 -28.40 10.03 -8.01
C LYS A 49 -27.56 11.29 -7.78
N THR A 50 -27.74 11.97 -6.66
CA THR A 50 -26.93 13.14 -6.28
C THR A 50 -25.53 12.75 -5.80
N MET A 51 -25.38 11.60 -5.15
CA MET A 51 -24.07 11.06 -4.78
C MET A 51 -23.31 10.50 -5.99
N ASP A 52 -24.01 9.88 -6.93
CA ASP A 52 -23.45 9.32 -8.16
C ASP A 52 -22.90 10.42 -9.08
N LYS A 53 -23.56 11.58 -9.14
CA LYS A 53 -23.00 12.80 -9.78
C LYS A 53 -21.67 13.27 -9.18
N ARG A 54 -21.37 12.90 -7.92
CA ARG A 54 -20.09 13.19 -7.25
C ARG A 54 -19.07 12.06 -7.40
N MET A 55 -19.46 10.91 -7.96
CA MET A 55 -18.54 9.82 -8.22
C MET A 55 -17.55 10.27 -9.29
N ARG A 56 -16.31 10.52 -8.88
CA ARG A 56 -15.23 10.85 -9.81
C ARG A 56 -15.03 9.66 -10.72
N ARG A 57 -15.23 9.87 -12.01
CA ARG A 57 -14.91 8.89 -13.05
C ARG A 57 -13.43 8.51 -12.91
N ASP A 58 -13.15 7.20 -12.89
CA ASP A 58 -11.78 6.72 -12.81
C ASP A 58 -10.97 7.31 -13.97
N PRO A 59 -9.91 8.09 -13.71
CA PRO A 59 -9.13 8.76 -14.74
C PRO A 59 -8.33 7.79 -15.61
N GLY A 60 -8.33 6.49 -15.31
CA GLY A 60 -7.70 5.45 -16.12
C GLY A 60 -6.20 5.31 -15.88
N ARG A 61 -5.60 4.24 -16.40
CA ARG A 61 -4.20 3.86 -16.11
C ARG A 61 -3.19 4.93 -16.51
N GLU A 62 -3.37 5.57 -17.67
CA GLU A 62 -2.45 6.60 -18.18
C GLU A 62 -2.33 7.82 -17.26
N PHE A 63 -3.39 8.19 -16.54
CA PHE A 63 -3.33 9.27 -15.56
C PHE A 63 -2.41 8.92 -14.39
N TRP A 64 -2.46 7.67 -13.94
CA TRP A 64 -1.69 7.17 -12.80
C TRP A 64 -0.21 6.99 -13.13
N ASP A 65 0.13 6.80 -14.41
CA ASP A 65 1.52 6.73 -14.87
C ASP A 65 2.27 8.04 -14.59
N GLY A 66 3.35 7.92 -13.82
CA GLY A 66 4.16 9.06 -13.36
C GLY A 66 3.44 10.02 -12.40
N TYR A 67 2.22 9.70 -11.94
CA TYR A 67 1.51 10.53 -10.95
C TYR A 67 2.32 10.67 -9.66
N TRP A 68 2.90 9.58 -9.18
CA TRP A 68 3.75 9.60 -8.00
C TRP A 68 4.97 10.51 -8.19
N ASP A 69 5.61 10.50 -9.36
CA ASP A 69 6.75 11.38 -9.63
C ASP A 69 6.32 12.86 -9.64
N ARG A 70 5.14 13.16 -10.18
CA ARG A 70 4.58 14.52 -10.16
C ARG A 70 4.25 14.96 -8.73
N LEU A 71 3.61 14.09 -7.95
CA LEU A 71 3.22 14.36 -6.57
C LEU A 71 4.44 14.50 -5.65
N SER A 72 5.40 13.58 -5.73
CA SER A 72 6.62 13.61 -4.92
C SER A 72 7.45 14.86 -5.21
N ARG A 73 7.63 15.22 -6.49
CA ARG A 73 8.26 16.50 -6.85
C ARG A 73 7.55 17.70 -6.23
N ARG A 74 6.22 17.73 -6.27
CA ARG A 74 5.44 18.81 -5.66
C ARG A 74 5.59 18.84 -4.14
N LEU A 75 5.53 17.69 -3.48
CA LEU A 75 5.72 17.59 -2.03
C LEU A 75 7.11 18.06 -1.61
N GLU A 76 8.17 17.69 -2.35
CA GLU A 76 9.53 18.16 -2.06
C GLU A 76 9.68 19.67 -2.30
N MET A 77 9.03 20.23 -3.33
CA MET A 77 8.98 21.69 -3.51
C MET A 77 8.25 22.39 -2.35
N GLU A 78 7.12 21.84 -1.88
CA GLU A 78 6.35 22.39 -0.77
C GLU A 78 7.12 22.29 0.56
N LYS A 79 7.81 21.17 0.81
CA LYS A 79 8.72 21.00 1.96
C LYS A 79 9.87 22.00 1.92
N ALA A 80 10.55 22.12 0.77
CA ALA A 80 11.62 23.09 0.60
C ALA A 80 11.10 24.52 0.83
N ALA A 81 9.95 24.88 0.25
CA ALA A 81 9.32 26.18 0.48
C ALA A 81 9.00 26.44 1.96
N ALA A 82 8.53 25.42 2.70
CA ALA A 82 8.29 25.51 4.13
C ALA A 82 9.58 25.65 4.96
N GLU A 83 10.69 25.05 4.52
CA GLU A 83 11.99 25.13 5.20
C GLU A 83 12.71 26.47 4.94
N TYR A 84 12.51 27.05 3.76
CA TYR A 84 13.01 28.38 3.38
C TYR A 84 12.10 29.54 3.85
N ALA A 85 10.93 29.26 4.42
CA ALA A 85 10.08 30.28 5.01
C ALA A 85 10.80 30.99 6.19
N PRO A 86 10.93 32.33 6.19
CA PRO A 86 11.56 33.07 7.26
C PRO A 86 10.64 33.06 8.49
N GLY A 87 10.86 32.10 9.40
CA GLY A 87 10.06 31.95 10.62
C GLY A 87 10.09 30.57 11.29
N SER A 88 10.79 29.58 10.74
CA SER A 88 10.87 28.24 11.34
C SER A 88 11.54 28.25 12.73
N PRO A 89 10.88 27.71 13.79
CA PRO A 89 11.41 27.67 15.16
C PRO A 89 12.69 26.83 15.32
N ARG A 90 13.03 25.98 14.34
CA ARG A 90 14.26 25.19 14.33
C ARG A 90 15.54 26.03 14.20
N LYS A 91 15.48 27.19 13.53
CA LYS A 91 16.65 28.10 13.38
C LYS A 91 16.99 28.86 14.67
N TRP A 92 16.08 28.92 15.65
CA TRP A 92 16.37 29.51 16.96
C TRP A 92 17.23 28.57 17.82
N LEU A 93 16.94 27.25 17.80
CA LEU A 93 17.75 26.24 18.50
C LEU A 93 19.17 26.11 17.92
N GLY A 94 19.32 26.22 16.58
CA GLY A 94 20.64 26.20 15.93
C GLY A 94 21.53 27.40 16.29
N ARG A 95 20.97 28.53 16.75
CA ARG A 95 21.74 29.69 17.22
C ARG A 95 22.25 29.53 18.66
N LEU A 96 21.65 28.67 19.47
CA LEU A 96 22.16 28.33 20.81
C LEU A 96 23.31 27.31 20.76
N ALA A 97 23.39 26.49 19.71
CA ALA A 97 24.47 25.51 19.50
C ALA A 97 25.72 26.08 18.80
N GLY A 98 25.68 27.33 18.34
CA GLY A 98 26.76 27.99 17.58
C GLY A 98 27.95 28.48 18.42
N GLY A 99 28.14 27.95 19.63
CA GLY A 99 29.19 28.37 20.56
C GLY A 99 30.14 27.22 20.90
N THR A 100 31.28 27.16 20.18
CA THR A 100 32.61 26.62 20.56
C THR A 100 33.20 25.57 19.59
N ARG A 101 34.36 25.94 19.02
CA ARG A 101 35.25 25.20 18.11
C ARG A 101 35.78 23.85 18.64
N ARG A 102 35.40 23.44 19.85
CA ARG A 102 35.91 22.24 20.53
C ARG A 102 35.13 20.96 20.19
N TRP A 103 33.86 21.08 19.76
CA TRP A 103 33.04 19.92 19.38
C TRP A 103 33.41 19.29 18.04
N ALA A 104 34.06 20.03 17.13
CA ALA A 104 34.44 19.52 15.81
C ALA A 104 35.45 18.36 15.89
N TYR A 105 36.33 18.36 16.89
CA TYR A 105 37.30 17.29 17.09
C TYR A 105 36.69 16.03 17.75
N GLN A 106 35.62 16.18 18.55
CA GLN A 106 34.93 15.05 19.15
C GLN A 106 33.98 14.34 18.17
N ALA A 107 33.32 15.09 17.27
CA ALA A 107 32.49 14.52 16.22
C ALA A 107 33.33 13.76 15.16
N GLY A 108 34.53 14.25 14.82
CA GLY A 108 35.43 13.57 13.89
C GLY A 108 35.93 12.21 14.41
N ALA A 109 36.25 12.12 15.70
CA ALA A 109 36.72 10.87 16.31
C ALA A 109 35.62 9.80 16.36
N ALA A 110 34.37 10.18 16.61
CA ALA A 110 33.24 9.25 16.63
C ALA A 110 32.97 8.62 15.25
N VAL A 111 33.05 9.41 14.18
CA VAL A 111 32.86 8.92 12.80
C VAL A 111 33.95 7.92 12.40
N VAL A 112 35.20 8.16 12.81
CA VAL A 112 36.31 7.23 12.54
C VAL A 112 36.15 5.90 13.29
N LEU A 113 35.71 5.94 14.55
CA LEU A 113 35.46 4.72 15.33
C LEU A 113 34.27 3.91 14.78
N ILE A 114 33.20 4.57 14.34
CA ILE A 114 32.06 3.90 13.69
C ILE A 114 32.51 3.25 12.37
N ALA A 115 33.27 3.96 11.55
CA ALA A 115 33.79 3.41 10.29
C ALA A 115 34.73 2.21 10.53
N ALA A 116 35.60 2.28 11.55
CA ALA A 116 36.47 1.17 11.93
C ALA A 116 35.65 -0.04 12.44
N GLY A 117 34.61 0.19 13.25
CA GLY A 117 33.70 -0.86 13.72
C GLY A 117 32.98 -1.58 12.59
N ILE A 118 32.50 -0.83 11.58
CA ILE A 118 31.83 -1.41 10.39
C ILE A 118 32.80 -2.27 9.57
N ILE A 119 34.05 -1.83 9.39
CA ILE A 119 35.05 -2.58 8.62
C ILE A 119 35.45 -3.88 9.34
N ILE A 120 35.68 -3.80 10.66
CA ILE A 120 36.04 -4.97 11.48
C ILE A 120 34.85 -5.94 11.55
N GLY A 121 33.63 -5.43 11.76
CA GLY A 121 32.41 -6.24 11.78
C GLY A 121 32.20 -6.97 10.45
N ARG A 122 32.42 -6.30 9.32
CA ARG A 122 32.30 -6.90 7.99
C ARG A 122 33.38 -7.97 7.70
N ALA A 123 34.59 -7.79 8.23
CA ALA A 123 35.70 -8.73 8.05
C ALA A 123 35.58 -9.98 8.94
N VAL A 124 35.05 -9.85 10.16
CA VAL A 124 34.92 -10.96 11.12
C VAL A 124 33.59 -11.72 10.97
N PHE A 125 32.51 -11.03 10.58
CA PHE A 125 31.17 -11.62 10.43
C PHE A 125 30.73 -11.78 8.97
N SER A 126 31.65 -12.05 8.04
CA SER A 126 31.24 -12.51 6.70
C SER A 126 30.56 -13.89 6.83
N PRO A 127 29.25 -14.03 6.56
CA PRO A 127 28.60 -15.32 6.64
C PRO A 127 29.21 -16.22 5.56
N ARG A 128 29.80 -17.33 6.00
CA ARG A 128 30.19 -18.41 5.09
C ARG A 128 28.93 -18.87 4.35
N PRO A 129 28.93 -18.96 3.01
CA PRO A 129 27.85 -19.65 2.32
C PRO A 129 27.90 -21.12 2.73
N LEU A 130 26.95 -21.54 3.57
CA LEU A 130 26.74 -22.96 3.82
C LEU A 130 26.15 -23.58 2.55
N PRO A 131 26.71 -24.69 2.03
CA PRO A 131 26.05 -25.47 1.00
C PRO A 131 24.80 -26.09 1.64
N ILE A 132 23.62 -25.60 1.24
CA ILE A 132 22.37 -26.28 1.57
C ILE A 132 22.23 -27.40 0.54
N GLU A 133 22.64 -28.60 0.93
CA GLU A 133 22.26 -29.84 0.26
C GLU A 133 20.73 -29.92 0.31
N ALA A 134 20.08 -29.82 -0.84
CA ALA A 134 18.62 -29.83 -0.95
C ALA A 134 18.07 -31.22 -0.61
N ILE A 135 17.48 -31.37 0.57
CA ILE A 135 16.59 -32.50 0.85
C ILE A 135 15.31 -32.28 0.03
N ARG A 136 15.18 -33.02 -1.08
CA ARG A 136 13.92 -33.21 -1.82
C ARG A 136 13.01 -34.15 -1.01
N PRO A 137 11.83 -33.72 -0.55
CA PRO A 137 10.77 -34.69 -0.27
C PRO A 137 10.28 -35.25 -1.61
N ALA A 138 10.43 -36.56 -1.77
CA ALA A 138 9.81 -37.32 -2.82
C ALA A 138 8.37 -37.66 -2.39
N GLY A 139 7.39 -37.20 -3.16
CA GLY A 139 6.01 -37.67 -3.06
C GLY A 139 4.98 -36.58 -2.80
N GLU A 140 4.72 -35.73 -3.78
CA GLU A 140 3.38 -35.16 -3.98
C GLU A 140 3.24 -34.83 -5.48
N ALA A 141 2.36 -35.55 -6.17
CA ALA A 141 1.96 -35.29 -7.54
C ALA A 141 0.86 -34.20 -7.57
N PRO A 142 0.60 -33.55 -8.71
CA PRO A 142 0.44 -32.10 -8.76
C PRO A 142 -1.03 -31.65 -8.80
N GLU A 143 -1.46 -30.90 -7.79
CA GLU A 143 -2.68 -30.09 -7.86
C GLU A 143 -2.34 -28.62 -7.49
N GLY A 144 -2.44 -27.72 -8.47
CA GLY A 144 -2.44 -26.26 -8.23
C GLY A 144 -1.39 -25.40 -8.96
N GLN A 145 -0.60 -25.93 -9.89
CA GLN A 145 0.49 -25.16 -10.53
C GLN A 145 0.09 -24.23 -11.71
N THR A 146 -1.19 -23.97 -11.95
CA THR A 146 -1.61 -22.99 -12.99
C THR A 146 -1.77 -21.56 -12.49
N ALA A 147 -1.67 -21.30 -11.18
CA ALA A 147 -1.71 -19.94 -10.62
C ALA A 147 -0.32 -19.26 -10.47
N ALA A 148 0.78 -20.01 -10.69
CA ALA A 148 2.14 -19.57 -10.36
C ALA A 148 2.86 -18.73 -11.44
N THR A 149 2.27 -18.55 -12.62
CA THR A 149 2.97 -17.93 -13.75
C THR A 149 2.73 -16.43 -13.89
N ASP A 150 1.67 -15.86 -13.30
CA ASP A 150 1.40 -14.43 -13.46
C ASP A 150 2.27 -13.60 -12.50
N PRO A 151 3.21 -12.79 -13.02
CA PRO A 151 4.04 -11.92 -12.19
C PRO A 151 3.23 -10.85 -11.44
N ILE A 152 2.05 -10.47 -11.93
CA ILE A 152 1.19 -9.47 -11.27
C ILE A 152 0.54 -10.07 -10.02
N LEU A 153 0.04 -11.31 -10.09
CA LEU A 153 -0.53 -12.00 -8.93
C LEU A 153 0.51 -12.23 -7.84
N ARG A 154 1.74 -12.61 -8.23
CA ARG A 154 2.87 -12.73 -7.30
C ARG A 154 3.23 -11.38 -6.66
N ALA A 155 3.23 -10.31 -7.45
CA ALA A 155 3.49 -8.97 -6.93
C ALA A 155 2.44 -8.48 -5.95
N ARG A 156 1.16 -8.78 -6.21
CA ARG A 156 0.07 -8.47 -5.30
C ARG A 156 0.22 -9.18 -3.97
N SER A 157 0.40 -10.51 -4.00
CA SER A 157 0.60 -11.30 -2.78
C SER A 157 1.81 -10.80 -1.97
N TYR A 158 2.89 -10.43 -2.66
CA TYR A 158 4.05 -9.81 -2.04
C TYR A 158 3.72 -8.47 -1.35
N VAL A 159 3.02 -7.57 -2.04
CA VAL A 159 2.63 -6.25 -1.49
C VAL A 159 1.69 -6.44 -0.30
N ASP A 160 0.70 -7.33 -0.39
CA ASP A 160 -0.26 -7.60 0.69
C ASP A 160 0.44 -8.11 1.96
N ARG A 161 1.37 -9.08 1.81
CA ARG A 161 2.17 -9.59 2.93
C ARG A 161 3.09 -8.53 3.51
N SER A 162 3.68 -7.69 2.66
CA SER A 162 4.54 -6.59 3.10
C SER A 162 3.73 -5.54 3.88
N LYS A 163 2.51 -5.22 3.45
CA LYS A 163 1.60 -4.27 4.12
C LYS A 163 1.29 -4.70 5.55
N LEU A 164 1.07 -5.99 5.79
CA LEU A 164 0.83 -6.53 7.13
C LEU A 164 2.03 -6.33 8.06
N VAL A 165 3.24 -6.62 7.58
CA VAL A 165 4.48 -6.40 8.35
C VAL A 165 4.67 -4.92 8.67
N LEU A 166 4.43 -4.03 7.70
CA LEU A 166 4.55 -2.59 7.92
C LEU A 166 3.51 -2.06 8.91
N LEU A 167 2.28 -2.59 8.89
CA LEU A 167 1.25 -2.24 9.86
C LEU A 167 1.63 -2.71 11.27
N ALA A 168 2.17 -3.92 11.42
CA ALA A 168 2.69 -4.41 12.69
C ALA A 168 3.80 -3.51 13.22
N LEU A 169 4.74 -3.11 12.35
CA LEU A 169 5.84 -2.21 12.72
C LEU A 169 5.35 -0.82 13.14
N VAL A 170 4.48 -0.18 12.37
CA VAL A 170 4.00 1.17 12.67
C VAL A 170 3.23 1.21 13.99
N ASN A 171 2.49 0.14 14.30
CA ASN A 171 1.77 -0.02 15.56
C ASN A 171 2.63 -0.60 16.70
N TYR A 172 3.93 -0.87 16.48
CA TYR A 172 4.80 -1.38 17.52
C TYR A 172 4.98 -0.36 18.64
N VAL A 173 4.74 -0.82 19.86
CA VAL A 173 4.99 -0.13 21.12
C VAL A 173 6.05 -0.95 21.88
N PRO A 174 7.11 -0.34 22.42
CA PRO A 174 8.17 -1.08 23.08
C PRO A 174 7.70 -1.75 24.39
N PRO A 175 8.29 -2.90 24.79
CA PRO A 175 7.95 -3.60 26.03
C PRO A 175 8.09 -2.78 27.30
N ALA A 176 9.00 -1.78 27.29
CA ALA A 176 9.18 -0.83 28.38
C ALA A 176 7.96 0.05 28.65
N VAL A 177 7.09 0.22 27.65
CA VAL A 177 5.87 1.04 27.72
C VAL A 177 4.62 0.15 27.85
N ASP A 178 4.60 -1.00 27.17
CA ASP A 178 3.51 -1.97 27.26
C ASP A 178 4.07 -3.38 27.51
N PRO A 179 3.82 -4.01 28.67
CA PRO A 179 4.23 -5.39 28.96
C PRO A 179 3.66 -6.43 27.98
N HIS A 180 2.64 -6.08 27.20
CA HIS A 180 2.04 -6.91 26.16
C HIS A 180 2.44 -6.47 24.74
N ALA A 181 3.52 -5.69 24.62
CA ALA A 181 4.11 -5.30 23.35
C ALA A 181 4.31 -6.50 22.42
N LEU A 182 4.00 -6.29 21.14
CA LEU A 182 4.22 -7.26 20.07
C LEU A 182 5.73 -7.51 19.89
N ASP A 183 6.18 -8.76 20.00
CA ASP A 183 7.57 -9.12 19.65
C ASP A 183 7.75 -9.11 18.12
N LEU A 184 8.75 -8.39 17.64
CA LEU A 184 9.08 -8.24 16.22
C LEU A 184 9.81 -9.45 15.61
N SER A 185 10.06 -10.50 16.38
CA SER A 185 10.76 -11.71 15.89
C SER A 185 10.08 -12.35 14.67
N LEU A 186 8.75 -12.42 14.67
CA LEU A 186 7.99 -12.97 13.54
C LEU A 186 8.09 -12.06 12.31
N GLU A 187 7.90 -10.76 12.51
CA GLU A 187 7.98 -9.72 11.48
C GLU A 187 9.35 -9.70 10.82
N LYS A 188 10.43 -9.91 11.59
CA LYS A 188 11.79 -10.06 11.08
C LYS A 188 11.94 -11.28 10.20
N GLN A 189 11.42 -12.43 10.63
CA GLN A 189 11.48 -13.66 9.84
C GLN A 189 10.71 -13.51 8.52
N VAL A 190 9.48 -12.98 8.59
CA VAL A 190 8.66 -12.70 7.42
C VAL A 190 9.34 -11.69 6.50
N SER A 191 9.97 -10.65 7.04
CA SER A 191 10.72 -9.66 6.26
C SER A 191 11.89 -10.27 5.50
N ARG A 192 12.67 -11.17 6.13
CA ARG A 192 13.78 -11.88 5.44
C ARG A 192 13.30 -12.69 4.25
N GLU A 193 12.18 -13.40 4.43
CA GLU A 193 11.58 -14.18 3.36
C GLU A 193 11.07 -13.28 2.23
N LEU A 194 10.39 -12.18 2.55
CA LEU A 194 9.91 -11.23 1.55
C LEU A 194 11.08 -10.59 0.79
N VAL A 195 12.16 -10.16 1.46
CA VAL A 195 13.35 -9.62 0.79
C VAL A 195 13.91 -10.60 -0.24
N ARG A 196 13.94 -11.90 0.07
CA ARG A 196 14.37 -12.94 -0.88
C ARG A 196 13.45 -13.04 -2.10
N GLN A 197 12.14 -12.90 -1.90
CA GLN A 197 11.14 -12.92 -2.98
C GLN A 197 11.22 -11.68 -3.89
N ALA A 198 11.61 -10.52 -3.33
CA ALA A 198 11.69 -9.26 -4.07
C ALA A 198 12.65 -9.34 -5.27
N GLY A 199 13.78 -10.05 -5.13
CA GLY A 199 14.78 -10.21 -6.20
C GLY A 199 14.19 -10.83 -7.47
N GLY A 200 13.51 -11.97 -7.34
CA GLY A 200 12.85 -12.65 -8.46
C GLY A 200 11.66 -11.86 -9.01
N LEU A 201 10.93 -11.18 -8.12
CA LEU A 201 9.77 -10.39 -8.55
C LEU A 201 10.18 -9.17 -9.40
N LYS A 202 11.27 -8.48 -9.04
CA LYS A 202 11.81 -7.36 -9.82
C LYS A 202 12.24 -7.78 -11.22
N SER A 203 12.82 -8.98 -11.38
CA SER A 203 13.19 -9.50 -12.70
C SER A 203 11.98 -9.84 -13.57
N ASP A 204 10.86 -10.21 -12.95
CA ASP A 204 9.63 -10.60 -13.65
C ASP A 204 8.76 -9.38 -14.03
N LEU A 205 8.92 -8.26 -13.31
CA LEU A 205 8.26 -6.98 -13.57
C LEU A 205 9.02 -6.09 -14.57
N LYS A 206 9.59 -6.68 -15.62
CA LYS A 206 10.23 -5.93 -16.71
C LYS A 206 9.18 -5.32 -17.64
N GLY A 207 9.47 -4.13 -18.17
CA GLY A 207 8.62 -3.40 -19.12
C GLY A 207 8.08 -2.07 -18.57
N PRO A 208 7.71 -1.14 -19.47
CA PRO A 208 7.26 0.20 -19.10
C PRO A 208 5.94 0.17 -18.31
N ALA A 209 4.99 -0.69 -18.69
CA ALA A 209 3.68 -0.81 -18.05
C ALA A 209 3.73 -1.33 -16.59
N ARG A 210 4.85 -1.93 -16.16
CA ARG A 210 5.03 -2.51 -14.81
C ARG A 210 6.07 -1.78 -13.99
N ARG A 211 6.54 -0.63 -14.49
CA ARG A 211 7.61 0.15 -13.87
C ARG A 211 7.24 0.59 -12.45
N ARG A 212 6.02 1.12 -12.26
CA ARG A 212 5.53 1.60 -10.97
C ARG A 212 5.50 0.49 -9.91
N LEU A 213 4.96 -0.67 -10.29
CA LEU A 213 4.91 -1.83 -9.40
C LEU A 213 6.31 -2.33 -9.03
N ARG A 214 7.26 -2.33 -9.97
CA ARG A 214 8.66 -2.68 -9.71
C ARG A 214 9.34 -1.68 -8.77
N GLU A 215 9.09 -0.39 -8.93
CA GLU A 215 9.60 0.65 -8.03
C GLU A 215 9.04 0.46 -6.61
N LEU A 216 7.74 0.20 -6.46
CA LEU A 216 7.13 -0.14 -5.17
C LEU A 216 7.78 -1.37 -4.54
N VAL A 217 7.99 -2.45 -5.30
CA VAL A 217 8.66 -3.66 -4.80
C VAL A 217 10.09 -3.35 -4.32
N THR A 218 10.80 -2.45 -5.01
CA THR A 218 12.16 -2.02 -4.65
C THR A 218 12.18 -1.20 -3.35
N ASP A 219 11.22 -0.30 -3.18
CA ASP A 219 11.06 0.47 -1.95
C ASP A 219 10.71 -0.44 -0.77
N LEU A 220 9.80 -1.39 -0.98
CA LEU A 220 9.40 -2.38 0.02
C LEU A 220 10.58 -3.27 0.42
N GLU A 221 11.35 -3.78 -0.54
CA GLU A 221 12.56 -4.56 -0.27
C GLU A 221 13.55 -3.81 0.62
N THR A 222 13.75 -2.52 0.35
CA THR A 222 14.65 -1.68 1.14
C THR A 222 14.18 -1.58 2.59
N VAL A 223 12.89 -1.29 2.81
CA VAL A 223 12.32 -1.18 4.15
C VAL A 223 12.31 -2.52 4.87
N LEU A 224 11.90 -3.60 4.20
CA LEU A 224 11.88 -4.95 4.78
C LEU A 224 13.29 -5.44 5.13
N LEU A 225 14.30 -5.06 4.36
CA LEU A 225 15.70 -5.32 4.70
C LEU A 225 16.09 -4.59 5.99
N GLN A 226 15.68 -3.34 6.17
CA GLN A 226 15.90 -2.61 7.42
C GLN A 226 15.22 -3.31 8.60
N ILE A 227 13.95 -3.71 8.44
CA ILE A 227 13.20 -4.46 9.48
C ILE A 227 13.91 -5.77 9.83
N SER A 228 14.38 -6.51 8.82
CA SER A 228 15.04 -7.81 9.02
C SER A 228 16.33 -7.77 9.86
N ASN A 229 16.93 -6.58 9.95
CA ASN A 229 18.19 -6.29 10.63
C ASN A 229 18.01 -5.55 11.97
N LEU A 230 16.79 -5.28 12.43
CA LEU A 230 16.55 -4.70 13.75
C LEU A 230 17.07 -5.64 14.85
N GLU A 231 17.74 -5.11 15.88
CA GLU A 231 18.27 -5.88 17.01
C GLU A 231 17.34 -5.78 18.24
N PRO A 232 16.62 -6.85 18.64
CA PRO A 232 15.85 -6.85 19.88
C PRO A 232 16.77 -6.95 21.10
N PRO A 233 16.36 -6.52 22.31
CA PRO A 233 15.04 -5.99 22.69
C PRO A 233 14.96 -4.44 22.81
N ASP A 234 16.08 -3.72 22.65
CA ASP A 234 16.18 -2.30 23.03
C ASP A 234 16.33 -1.32 21.84
N ASP A 235 16.21 -1.78 20.60
CA ASP A 235 16.43 -0.94 19.42
C ASP A 235 15.19 -0.14 19.00
N PHE A 236 14.59 0.57 19.97
CA PHE A 236 13.47 1.48 19.74
C PHE A 236 13.86 2.60 18.76
N GLU A 237 15.10 3.09 18.83
CA GLU A 237 15.60 4.12 17.94
C GLU A 237 15.65 3.64 16.48
N ALA A 238 16.14 2.43 16.19
CA ALA A 238 16.07 1.92 14.83
C ALA A 238 14.64 1.61 14.40
N VAL A 239 13.76 1.14 15.29
CA VAL A 239 12.34 0.96 14.95
C VAL A 239 11.71 2.30 14.53
N GLU A 240 11.93 3.38 15.28
CA GLU A 240 11.48 4.72 14.91
C GLU A 240 12.12 5.22 13.62
N PHE A 241 13.42 4.97 13.41
CA PHE A 241 14.08 5.30 12.15
C PHE A 241 13.46 4.58 10.95
N VAL A 242 13.08 3.30 11.11
CA VAL A 242 12.40 2.55 10.06
C VAL A 242 10.97 3.06 9.86
N LYS A 243 10.23 3.39 10.94
CA LYS A 243 8.90 4.04 10.84
C LYS A 243 8.96 5.35 10.06
N GLN A 244 9.92 6.22 10.39
CA GLN A 244 10.18 7.45 9.64
C GLN A 244 10.60 7.16 8.20
N GLY A 245 11.36 6.10 7.96
CA GLY A 245 11.72 5.61 6.62
C GLY A 245 10.51 5.16 5.79
N VAL A 246 9.51 4.54 6.41
CA VAL A 246 8.23 4.15 5.78
C VAL A 246 7.40 5.38 5.43
N GLU A 247 7.31 6.33 6.37
CA GLU A 247 6.54 7.56 6.21
C GLU A 247 7.17 8.49 5.14
N SER A 248 8.47 8.76 5.25
CA SER A 248 9.19 9.64 4.33
C SER A 248 9.16 9.17 2.88
N ARG A 249 9.21 7.85 2.66
CA ARG A 249 9.08 7.24 1.33
C ARG A 249 7.63 7.13 0.85
N GLY A 250 6.65 7.42 1.71
CA GLY A 250 5.22 7.38 1.39
C GLY A 250 4.74 5.99 1.00
N ILE A 251 5.27 4.93 1.63
CA ILE A 251 5.05 3.54 1.19
C ILE A 251 3.56 3.19 1.15
N PHE A 252 2.79 3.49 2.19
CA PHE A 252 1.35 3.21 2.21
C PHE A 252 0.59 3.97 1.12
N LEU A 253 0.98 5.21 0.83
CA LEU A 253 0.38 5.99 -0.24
C LEU A 253 0.69 5.35 -1.61
N LYS A 254 1.93 4.90 -1.85
CA LYS A 254 2.30 4.18 -3.08
C LYS A 254 1.53 2.86 -3.24
N ILE A 255 1.33 2.11 -2.16
CA ILE A 255 0.49 0.91 -2.15
C ILE A 255 -0.93 1.26 -2.57
N ASN A 256 -1.56 2.23 -1.90
CA ASN A 256 -2.93 2.66 -2.19
C ASN A 256 -3.07 3.17 -3.64
N LEU A 257 -2.10 3.92 -4.15
CA LEU A 257 -2.09 4.38 -5.55
C LEU A 257 -1.94 3.23 -6.55
N SER A 258 -1.21 2.18 -6.18
CA SER A 258 -1.04 0.97 -7.01
C SER A 258 -2.30 0.12 -7.05
N GLU A 259 -3.03 0.06 -5.92
CA GLU A 259 -4.37 -0.53 -5.83
C GLU A 259 -5.38 0.27 -6.68
N MET A 260 -5.43 1.60 -6.52
CA MET A 260 -6.36 2.48 -7.24
C MET A 260 -6.10 2.54 -8.74
N GLY A 261 -4.84 2.62 -9.16
CA GLY A 261 -4.49 2.65 -10.60
C GLY A 261 -4.56 1.27 -11.28
N GLY A 262 -4.95 0.25 -10.54
CA GLY A 262 -5.24 -1.07 -11.08
C GLY A 262 -4.02 -1.91 -11.46
N ASP A 263 -2.81 -1.52 -11.08
CA ASP A 263 -1.59 -2.32 -11.31
C ASP A 263 -1.64 -3.65 -10.56
N LEU A 264 -2.36 -3.66 -9.44
CA LEU A 264 -2.62 -4.84 -8.62
C LEU A 264 -3.99 -5.47 -8.92
N SER A 265 -4.79 -4.87 -9.82
CA SER A 265 -6.12 -5.35 -10.19
C SER A 265 -6.08 -6.23 -11.43
N PHE A 266 -6.70 -7.41 -11.33
CA PHE A 266 -7.03 -8.24 -12.48
C PHE A 266 -8.26 -7.63 -13.18
N SER A 267 -8.06 -6.63 -14.04
CA SER A 267 -9.16 -6.21 -14.91
C SER A 267 -8.99 -6.87 -16.27
N GLY A 268 -9.53 -8.09 -16.39
CA GLY A 268 -10.14 -8.54 -17.63
C GLY A 268 -11.33 -7.63 -17.96
N ARG A 269 -11.03 -6.38 -18.35
CA ARG A 269 -12.01 -5.49 -18.96
C ARG A 269 -11.80 -5.65 -20.44
N GLU A 270 -12.64 -6.52 -21.02
CA GLU A 270 -12.86 -6.58 -22.45
C GLU A 270 -12.96 -5.13 -22.96
N PRO A 271 -12.18 -4.74 -23.99
CA PRO A 271 -12.29 -3.40 -24.55
C PRO A 271 -13.75 -3.18 -24.94
N ALA A 272 -14.31 -2.05 -24.51
CA ALA A 272 -15.66 -1.66 -24.88
C ALA A 272 -15.85 -1.84 -26.39
N PRO A 273 -16.94 -2.45 -26.87
CA PRO A 273 -17.13 -2.71 -28.29
C PRO A 273 -16.97 -1.39 -29.04
N GLU A 274 -15.97 -1.38 -29.92
CA GLU A 274 -15.69 -0.29 -30.84
C GLU A 274 -16.99 -0.02 -31.60
N LYS A 275 -17.55 1.19 -31.42
CA LYS A 275 -18.78 1.57 -32.11
C LYS A 275 -18.55 1.44 -33.60
N ALA A 276 -19.18 0.45 -34.21
CA ALA A 276 -19.17 0.25 -35.65
C ALA A 276 -19.54 1.58 -36.36
N PRO A 277 -18.81 1.99 -37.40
CA PRO A 277 -19.10 3.23 -38.09
C PRO A 277 -20.51 3.17 -38.67
N SER A 278 -21.36 4.11 -38.24
CA SER A 278 -22.70 4.31 -38.79
C SER A 278 -22.62 4.39 -40.30
N GLN A 279 -23.10 3.35 -40.97
CA GLN A 279 -23.34 3.38 -42.41
C GLN A 279 -24.38 4.48 -42.68
N LYS A 280 -23.94 5.53 -43.36
CA LYS A 280 -24.84 6.54 -43.92
C LYS A 280 -25.73 5.84 -44.94
N ILE A 281 -26.99 5.63 -44.58
CA ILE A 281 -28.04 5.29 -45.53
C ILE A 281 -28.24 6.53 -46.41
N LYS A 282 -27.80 6.45 -47.67
CA LYS A 282 -28.26 7.34 -48.72
C LYS A 282 -29.63 6.83 -49.16
N THR A 283 -30.64 7.67 -48.98
CA THR A 283 -31.90 7.67 -49.72
C THR A 283 -32.14 9.08 -50.19
#